data_AF-A0A9D6U2N0-F1
#
_entry.id   AF-A0A9D6U2N0-F1
#
_cell.length_a   1.000
_cell.length_b   1.000
_cell.length_c   1.000
_cell.angle_alpha   90.00
_cell.angle_beta   90.00
_cell.angle_gamma   90.00
#
_symmetry.space_group_name_H-M   'P 1'
#
loop_
_entity.id
_entity.type
_entity.pdbx_description
1 polymer ?
#
loop_
_entity_poly.entity_id
_entity_poly.type
_entity_poly.pdbx_seq_one_letter_code
_entity_poly.pdbx_strand_id
1 'polypeptide(L)'
;MPVWPWRRKSPRLEGYDYSSEGAYFVTVCIQKRECLLGRVAEGILQSNDAGKMVERWWQKLENKFPSIKIDSFYVVMPNHFHGIVFLRAAGGAHMGAPLQKIVQWFKTMSTNEYIHGVKEYGWPPFKEKLWQRSFYDHVIRNEESLSRIREYIATNPLRWDLDRENLQARGKDDFDGWLDTFKARPQSSPCRGAPSRGGPMCPPSDDRRQLGDAGEALAAAALKKQGYKILERNYVTPLGEIDLIARHGRALVFIEVKTRRSLRFGEPQDAVTPAKQARIQKLADYYLQRKRVGEVEVRFDVVGITFSDNRSSVEIIQNAF
;
A
#
# COMPACT_ATOMS: atom_id res chain seq x y z
N MET A 1 -17.89 -41.20 21.77
CA MET A 1 -17.56 -40.21 20.72
C MET A 1 -16.91 -39.01 21.39
N PRO A 2 -15.58 -38.84 21.34
CA PRO A 2 -14.96 -37.70 22.01
C PRO A 2 -15.19 -36.44 21.16
N VAL A 3 -15.67 -35.40 21.82
CA VAL A 3 -15.95 -34.07 21.29
C VAL A 3 -14.70 -33.22 21.54
N TRP A 4 -14.02 -32.77 20.48
CA TRP A 4 -12.86 -31.87 20.61
C TRP A 4 -13.35 -30.43 20.84
N PRO A 5 -12.98 -29.78 21.96
CA PRO A 5 -13.37 -28.41 22.22
C PRO A 5 -12.42 -27.46 21.48
N TRP A 6 -12.86 -26.90 20.36
CA TRP A 6 -12.15 -25.79 19.73
C TRP A 6 -12.26 -24.53 20.61
N ARG A 7 -11.24 -24.27 21.45
CA ARG A 7 -10.96 -22.91 21.95
C ARG A 7 -10.26 -22.14 20.83
N ARG A 8 -10.99 -21.21 20.21
CA ARG A 8 -10.49 -20.32 19.16
C ARG A 8 -9.43 -19.37 19.73
N LYS A 9 -8.18 -19.48 19.26
CA LYS A 9 -7.13 -18.48 19.53
C LYS A 9 -7.48 -17.19 18.77
N SER A 10 -7.50 -16.07 19.48
CA SER A 10 -7.63 -14.74 18.88
C SER A 10 -6.36 -14.42 18.08
N PRO A 11 -6.46 -13.95 16.81
CA PRO A 11 -5.30 -13.45 16.07
C PRO A 11 -4.80 -12.09 16.58
N ARG A 12 -5.52 -11.46 17.51
CA ARG A 12 -5.14 -10.18 18.13
C ARG A 12 -4.04 -10.41 19.15
N LEU A 13 -2.95 -9.66 19.03
CA LEU A 13 -1.94 -9.57 20.09
C LEU A 13 -2.60 -9.08 21.38
N GLU A 14 -2.48 -9.87 22.44
CA GLU A 14 -3.01 -9.57 23.77
C GLU A 14 -2.22 -8.39 24.37
N GLY A 15 -2.91 -7.31 24.75
CA GLY A 15 -2.29 -6.11 25.35
C GLY A 15 -1.85 -5.00 24.38
N TYR A 16 -2.12 -5.11 23.07
CA TYR A 16 -1.78 -4.04 22.12
C TYR A 16 -2.93 -3.02 21.95
N ASP A 17 -2.63 -1.73 22.05
CA ASP A 17 -3.61 -0.65 21.89
C ASP A 17 -3.80 -0.31 20.40
N TYR A 18 -4.89 -0.81 19.81
CA TYR A 18 -5.29 -0.55 18.42
C TYR A 18 -5.88 0.86 18.21
N SER A 19 -5.73 1.76 19.20
CA SER A 19 -5.97 3.20 19.08
C SER A 19 -4.67 4.03 18.94
N SER A 20 -3.50 3.38 19.01
CA SER A 20 -2.19 4.03 18.86
C SER A 20 -1.88 4.41 17.39
N GLU A 21 -1.03 5.41 17.20
CA GLU A 21 -0.61 5.87 15.87
C GLU A 21 0.01 4.72 15.08
N GLY A 22 -0.45 4.49 13.84
CA GLY A 22 0.03 3.37 13.07
C GLY A 22 -0.68 3.15 11.74
N ALA A 23 -0.03 2.36 10.88
CA ALA A 23 -0.58 1.91 9.61
C ALA A 23 -1.10 0.47 9.76
N TYR A 24 -2.29 0.20 9.24
CA TYR A 24 -2.97 -1.09 9.37
C TYR A 24 -3.39 -1.59 8.00
N PHE A 25 -2.91 -2.78 7.63
CA PHE A 25 -3.45 -3.55 6.51
C PHE A 25 -4.74 -4.23 6.96
N VAL A 26 -5.82 -4.08 6.21
CA VAL A 26 -7.12 -4.69 6.51
C VAL A 26 -7.61 -5.57 5.37
N THR A 27 -8.25 -6.68 5.71
CA THR A 27 -8.97 -7.54 4.77
C THR A 27 -10.39 -7.79 5.27
N VAL A 28 -11.39 -7.50 4.44
CA VAL A 28 -12.81 -7.67 4.75
C VAL A 28 -13.44 -8.60 3.72
N CYS A 29 -13.85 -9.80 4.15
CA CYS A 29 -14.38 -10.83 3.25
C CYS A 29 -15.90 -10.85 3.22
N ILE A 30 -16.47 -11.08 2.03
CA ILE A 30 -17.87 -11.43 1.83
C ILE A 30 -18.18 -12.74 2.57
N GLN A 31 -19.39 -12.83 3.09
CA GLN A 31 -19.87 -14.01 3.80
C GLN A 31 -19.74 -15.23 2.89
N LYS A 32 -19.18 -16.32 3.44
CA LYS A 32 -18.85 -17.55 2.69
C LYS A 32 -17.96 -17.36 1.45
N ARG A 33 -17.31 -16.20 1.28
CA ARG A 33 -16.43 -15.90 0.14
C ARG A 33 -17.16 -15.98 -1.20
N GLU A 34 -18.43 -15.62 -1.22
CA GLU A 34 -19.23 -15.50 -2.45
C GLU A 34 -18.71 -14.34 -3.33
N CYS A 35 -18.59 -14.57 -4.64
CA CYS A 35 -18.09 -13.58 -5.60
C CYS A 35 -19.19 -12.57 -6.01
N LEU A 36 -19.57 -11.69 -5.09
CA LEU A 36 -20.66 -10.72 -5.28
C LEU A 36 -20.21 -9.36 -5.86
N LEU A 37 -18.91 -9.05 -5.81
CA LEU A 37 -18.37 -7.73 -6.14
C LEU A 37 -17.75 -7.65 -7.55
N GLY A 38 -17.76 -8.76 -8.29
CA GLY A 38 -17.19 -8.83 -9.63
C GLY A 38 -16.64 -10.22 -9.92
N ARG A 39 -15.71 -10.29 -10.87
CA ARG A 39 -14.96 -11.50 -11.21
C ARG A 39 -13.52 -11.15 -11.60
N VAL A 40 -12.62 -12.12 -11.51
CA VAL A 40 -11.30 -12.04 -12.14
C VAL A 40 -11.26 -13.08 -13.25
N ALA A 41 -10.83 -12.67 -14.43
CA ALA A 41 -10.62 -13.55 -15.57
C ALA A 41 -9.25 -13.24 -16.18
N GLU A 42 -8.39 -14.25 -16.32
CA GLU A 42 -7.03 -14.10 -16.88
C GLU A 42 -6.20 -13.00 -16.17
N GLY A 43 -6.32 -12.91 -14.84
CA GLY A 43 -5.63 -11.90 -14.02
C GLY A 43 -6.22 -10.49 -14.10
N ILE A 44 -7.28 -10.29 -14.91
CA ILE A 44 -7.93 -8.99 -15.07
C ILE A 44 -9.15 -8.92 -14.14
N LEU A 45 -9.13 -7.95 -13.23
CA LEU A 45 -10.26 -7.64 -12.36
C LEU A 45 -11.38 -6.94 -13.14
N GLN A 46 -12.55 -7.57 -13.16
CA GLN A 46 -13.79 -7.01 -13.72
C GLN A 46 -14.77 -6.71 -12.59
N SER A 47 -14.69 -5.49 -12.05
CA SER A 47 -15.57 -5.00 -10.99
C SER A 47 -16.98 -4.75 -11.52
N ASN A 48 -17.99 -5.22 -10.79
CA ASN A 48 -19.40 -4.92 -11.09
C ASN A 48 -19.86 -3.65 -10.32
N ASP A 49 -21.13 -3.29 -10.43
CA ASP A 49 -21.63 -2.07 -9.77
C ASP A 49 -21.63 -2.16 -8.24
N ALA A 50 -21.76 -3.36 -7.68
CA ALA A 50 -21.59 -3.60 -6.25
C ALA A 50 -20.12 -3.43 -5.82
N GLY A 51 -19.15 -3.91 -6.61
CA GLY A 51 -17.73 -3.68 -6.36
C GLY A 51 -17.36 -2.20 -6.39
N LYS A 52 -17.84 -1.46 -7.41
CA LYS A 52 -17.69 0.01 -7.47
C LYS A 52 -18.35 0.71 -6.28
N MET A 53 -19.48 0.20 -5.79
CA MET A 53 -20.13 0.73 -4.58
C MET A 53 -19.24 0.58 -3.35
N VAL A 54 -18.61 -0.59 -3.18
CA VAL A 54 -17.69 -0.84 -2.05
C VAL A 54 -16.51 0.13 -2.10
N GLU A 55 -15.92 0.35 -3.27
CA GLU A 55 -14.86 1.33 -3.49
C GLU A 55 -15.29 2.76 -3.10
N ARG A 56 -16.48 3.20 -3.53
CA ARG A 56 -17.01 4.52 -3.15
C ARG A 56 -17.15 4.69 -1.64
N TRP A 57 -17.59 3.64 -0.93
CA TRP A 57 -17.68 3.71 0.54
C TRP A 57 -16.33 3.71 1.24
N TRP A 58 -15.33 3.04 0.66
CA TRP A 58 -13.96 3.09 1.17
C TRP A 58 -13.40 4.51 1.10
N GLN A 59 -13.59 5.19 -0.04
CA GLN A 59 -13.15 6.57 -0.22
C GLN A 59 -13.85 7.57 0.72
N LYS A 60 -15.08 7.28 1.15
CA LYS A 60 -15.83 8.10 2.13
C LYS A 60 -15.33 7.97 3.57
N LEU A 61 -14.39 7.06 3.84
CA LEU A 61 -13.87 6.85 5.19
C LEU A 61 -13.17 8.08 5.77
N GLU A 62 -12.34 8.77 4.98
CA GLU A 62 -11.66 9.99 5.45
C GLU A 62 -12.65 11.11 5.80
N ASN A 63 -13.74 11.24 5.03
CA ASN A 63 -14.80 12.20 5.32
C ASN A 63 -15.52 11.86 6.64
N LYS A 64 -15.70 10.57 6.93
CA LYS A 64 -16.39 10.12 8.14
C LYS A 64 -15.50 10.16 9.37
N PHE A 65 -14.21 9.87 9.22
CA PHE A 65 -13.24 9.73 10.30
C PHE A 65 -12.04 10.65 10.03
N PRO A 66 -12.11 11.94 10.40
CA PRO A 66 -11.02 12.89 10.13
C PRO A 66 -9.68 12.52 10.78
N SER A 67 -9.69 11.63 11.78
CA SER A 67 -8.49 11.11 12.46
C SER A 67 -7.76 10.03 11.67
N ILE A 68 -8.20 9.68 10.45
CA ILE A 68 -7.56 8.68 9.62
C ILE A 68 -7.16 9.23 8.26
N LYS A 69 -6.22 8.52 7.64
CA LYS A 69 -5.92 8.63 6.22
C LYS A 69 -6.00 7.24 5.61
N ILE A 70 -6.62 7.09 4.46
CA ILE A 70 -6.59 5.84 3.69
C ILE A 70 -5.42 5.89 2.71
N ASP A 71 -4.80 4.74 2.49
CA ASP A 71 -3.81 4.61 1.43
C ASP A 71 -4.52 4.56 0.06
N SER A 72 -3.85 5.08 -0.98
CA SER A 72 -4.33 4.96 -2.35
C SER A 72 -4.28 3.52 -2.85
N PHE A 73 -3.44 2.67 -2.25
CA PHE A 73 -3.40 1.24 -2.51
C PHE A 73 -4.53 0.51 -1.76
N TYR A 74 -5.59 0.19 -2.49
CA TYR A 74 -6.65 -0.72 -2.07
C TYR A 74 -7.12 -1.56 -3.28
N VAL A 75 -7.79 -2.68 -3.03
CA VAL A 75 -8.40 -3.49 -4.09
C VAL A 75 -9.73 -4.10 -3.64
N VAL A 76 -10.75 -4.01 -4.50
CA VAL A 76 -12.03 -4.71 -4.34
C VAL A 76 -11.98 -5.97 -5.19
N MET A 77 -11.78 -7.11 -4.55
CA MET A 77 -11.76 -8.41 -5.19
C MET A 77 -13.17 -8.98 -5.26
N PRO A 78 -13.42 -10.01 -6.10
CA PRO A 78 -14.76 -10.58 -6.28
C PRO A 78 -15.51 -10.91 -4.98
N ASN A 79 -14.78 -11.37 -3.96
CA ASN A 79 -15.37 -11.83 -2.70
C ASN A 79 -14.75 -11.20 -1.44
N HIS A 80 -13.86 -10.21 -1.57
CA HIS A 80 -13.24 -9.56 -0.43
C HIS A 80 -12.67 -8.19 -0.81
N PHE A 81 -12.23 -7.45 0.19
CA PHE A 81 -11.61 -6.14 0.04
C PHE A 81 -10.30 -6.09 0.81
N HIS A 82 -9.27 -5.50 0.22
CA HIS A 82 -8.01 -5.17 0.88
C HIS A 82 -7.76 -3.66 0.86
N GLY A 83 -7.25 -3.12 1.95
CA GLY A 83 -6.84 -1.71 2.02
C GLY A 83 -5.91 -1.43 3.18
N ILE A 84 -5.37 -0.21 3.21
CA ILE A 84 -4.50 0.26 4.29
C ILE A 84 -5.11 1.52 4.91
N VAL A 85 -5.12 1.57 6.25
CA VAL A 85 -5.58 2.72 7.04
C VAL A 85 -4.46 3.21 7.93
N PHE A 86 -4.17 4.51 7.87
CA PHE A 86 -3.30 5.22 8.81
C PHE A 86 -4.14 5.87 9.88
N LEU A 87 -3.94 5.51 11.15
CA LEU A 87 -4.52 6.19 12.30
C LEU A 87 -3.56 7.29 12.77
N ARG A 88 -4.06 8.52 12.92
CA ARG A 88 -3.30 9.66 13.47
C ARG A 88 -3.68 9.85 14.94
N ALA A 89 -2.74 10.25 15.81
CA ALA A 89 -3.14 10.76 17.12
C ALA A 89 -3.81 12.12 16.91
N ALA A 90 -5.05 12.24 17.37
CA ALA A 90 -5.56 13.55 17.71
C ALA A 90 -4.78 14.03 18.94
N GLY A 91 -4.16 15.21 18.87
CA GLY A 91 -3.40 15.78 19.98
C GLY A 91 -4.25 15.87 21.24
N GLY A 92 -3.87 15.14 22.28
CA GLY A 92 -4.53 15.08 23.58
C GLY A 92 -5.34 13.80 23.81
N ALA A 93 -4.93 13.02 24.81
CA ALA A 93 -5.59 11.87 25.45
C ALA A 93 -6.73 11.17 24.66
N HIS A 94 -6.42 10.02 24.05
CA HIS A 94 -7.35 8.99 23.55
C HIS A 94 -8.64 9.50 22.88
N MET A 95 -8.61 9.96 21.61
CA MET A 95 -9.87 10.18 20.83
C MET A 95 -9.75 9.97 19.30
N GLY A 96 -8.94 9.01 18.84
CA GLY A 96 -9.08 8.47 17.47
C GLY A 96 -10.17 7.40 17.41
N ALA A 97 -10.95 7.31 16.33
CA ALA A 97 -11.87 6.18 16.16
C ALA A 97 -11.07 4.87 16.02
N PRO A 98 -11.32 3.84 16.86
CA PRO A 98 -10.57 2.59 16.78
C PRO A 98 -10.82 1.91 15.42
N LEU A 99 -9.82 1.21 14.88
CA LEU A 99 -9.89 0.50 13.59
C LEU A 99 -11.18 -0.33 13.45
N GLN A 100 -11.58 -0.99 14.53
CA GLN A 100 -12.81 -1.78 14.59
C GLN A 100 -14.07 -0.94 14.29
N LYS A 101 -14.17 0.29 14.81
CA LYS A 101 -15.33 1.18 14.57
C LYS A 101 -15.36 1.65 13.11
N ILE A 102 -14.20 1.89 12.52
CA ILE A 102 -14.04 2.29 11.12
C ILE A 102 -14.53 1.17 10.20
N VAL A 103 -14.02 -0.05 10.40
CA VAL A 103 -14.41 -1.23 9.61
C VAL A 103 -15.87 -1.62 9.84
N GLN A 104 -16.38 -1.47 11.06
CA GLN A 104 -17.81 -1.67 11.34
C GLN A 104 -18.69 -0.70 10.55
N TRP A 105 -18.35 0.60 10.55
CA TRP A 105 -19.09 1.60 9.79
C TRP A 105 -19.05 1.30 8.29
N PHE A 106 -17.86 1.00 7.74
CA PHE A 106 -17.69 0.62 6.34
C PHE A 106 -18.60 -0.55 5.94
N LYS A 107 -18.61 -1.61 6.74
CA LYS A 107 -19.44 -2.80 6.51
C LYS A 107 -20.93 -2.48 6.59
N THR A 108 -21.36 -1.65 7.54
CA THR A 108 -22.75 -1.23 7.67
C THR A 108 -23.21 -0.44 6.45
N MET A 109 -22.45 0.59 6.05
CA MET A 109 -22.86 1.47 4.95
C MET A 109 -22.92 0.73 3.61
N SER A 110 -21.88 -0.06 3.31
CA SER A 110 -21.86 -0.90 2.11
C SER A 110 -22.97 -1.95 2.11
N THR A 111 -23.30 -2.55 3.26
CA THR A 111 -24.43 -3.51 3.36
C THR A 111 -25.76 -2.83 3.06
N ASN A 112 -25.99 -1.64 3.60
CA ASN A 112 -27.24 -0.90 3.37
C ASN A 112 -27.42 -0.55 1.89
N GLU A 113 -26.37 -0.05 1.23
CA GLU A 113 -26.43 0.26 -0.21
C GLU A 113 -26.54 -1.02 -1.06
N TYR A 114 -25.90 -2.12 -0.66
CA TYR A 114 -26.07 -3.41 -1.32
C TYR A 114 -27.51 -3.92 -1.25
N ILE A 115 -28.16 -3.84 -0.10
CA ILE A 115 -29.58 -4.23 0.06
C ILE A 115 -30.47 -3.41 -0.87
N HIS A 116 -30.20 -2.11 -1.01
CA HIS A 116 -30.91 -1.27 -1.98
C HIS A 116 -30.64 -1.74 -3.42
N GLY A 117 -29.39 -2.06 -3.78
CA GLY A 117 -29.07 -2.56 -5.11
C GLY A 117 -29.67 -3.93 -5.45
N VAL A 118 -29.90 -4.80 -4.46
CA VAL A 118 -30.68 -6.03 -4.64
C VAL A 118 -32.14 -5.71 -4.99
N LYS A 119 -32.72 -4.69 -4.35
CA LYS A 119 -34.13 -4.32 -4.54
C LYS A 119 -34.38 -3.56 -5.85
N GLU A 120 -33.51 -2.62 -6.20
CA GLU A 120 -33.72 -1.71 -7.34
C GLU A 120 -32.96 -2.10 -8.61
N TYR A 121 -31.76 -2.68 -8.47
CA TYR A 121 -30.83 -2.87 -9.58
C TYR A 121 -30.58 -4.36 -9.91
N GLY A 122 -31.32 -5.27 -9.27
CA GLY A 122 -31.21 -6.71 -9.53
C GLY A 122 -29.87 -7.32 -9.12
N TRP A 123 -29.16 -6.74 -8.14
CA TRP A 123 -27.91 -7.33 -7.64
C TRP A 123 -28.18 -8.70 -7.01
N PRO A 124 -27.23 -9.65 -7.08
CA PRO A 124 -27.43 -10.97 -6.49
C PRO A 124 -27.70 -10.87 -4.98
N PRO A 125 -28.75 -11.50 -4.44
CA PRO A 125 -29.02 -11.48 -3.01
C PRO A 125 -27.97 -12.28 -2.25
N PHE A 126 -27.75 -11.92 -0.97
CA PHE A 126 -26.89 -12.68 -0.05
C PHE A 126 -27.73 -13.27 1.09
N LYS A 127 -27.27 -14.40 1.65
CA LYS A 127 -27.95 -15.03 2.79
C LYS A 127 -27.51 -14.43 4.12
N GLU A 128 -28.46 -13.91 4.89
CA GLU A 128 -28.30 -13.34 6.25
C GLU A 128 -27.42 -12.08 6.34
N LYS A 129 -26.15 -12.15 5.93
CA LYS A 129 -25.15 -11.07 6.07
C LYS A 129 -24.29 -10.97 4.82
N LEU A 130 -24.01 -9.75 4.39
CA LEU A 130 -23.12 -9.49 3.25
C LEU A 130 -21.66 -9.81 3.59
N TRP A 131 -21.17 -9.29 4.72
CA TRP A 131 -19.79 -9.46 5.15
C TRP A 131 -19.67 -10.51 6.27
N GLN A 132 -18.51 -11.16 6.35
CA GLN A 132 -18.15 -11.99 7.52
C GLN A 132 -18.17 -11.17 8.80
N ARG A 133 -18.38 -11.80 9.97
CA ARG A 133 -18.45 -11.08 11.26
C ARG A 133 -17.14 -10.36 11.59
N SER A 134 -16.02 -11.06 11.51
CA SER A 134 -14.67 -10.52 11.73
C SER A 134 -14.09 -9.92 10.45
N PHE A 135 -12.99 -9.21 10.60
CA PHE A 135 -12.09 -8.82 9.52
C PHE A 135 -10.66 -9.20 9.95
N TYR A 136 -9.75 -9.31 9.00
CA TYR A 136 -8.33 -9.48 9.30
C TYR A 136 -7.64 -8.12 9.32
N ASP A 137 -6.71 -7.94 10.24
CA ASP A 137 -5.86 -6.78 10.33
C ASP A 137 -4.40 -7.16 10.64
N HIS A 138 -3.47 -6.35 10.13
CA HIS A 138 -2.04 -6.46 10.40
C HIS A 138 -1.41 -5.07 10.58
N VAL A 139 -0.68 -4.90 11.69
CA VAL A 139 0.02 -3.65 11.98
C VAL A 139 1.29 -3.56 11.14
N ILE A 140 1.37 -2.51 10.33
CA ILE A 140 2.51 -2.21 9.47
C ILE A 140 3.50 -1.35 10.27
N ARG A 141 4.69 -1.91 10.51
CA ARG A 141 5.68 -1.33 11.46
C ARG A 141 6.83 -0.58 10.79
N ASN A 142 7.03 -0.77 9.50
CA ASN A 142 8.12 -0.15 8.75
C ASN A 142 7.76 0.02 7.27
N GLU A 143 8.59 0.79 6.55
CA GLU A 143 8.37 1.14 5.15
C GLU A 143 8.50 -0.07 4.19
N GLU A 144 9.31 -1.07 4.54
CA GLU A 144 9.48 -2.29 3.74
C GLU A 144 8.20 -3.13 3.76
N SER A 145 7.65 -3.39 4.95
CA SER A 145 6.35 -4.03 5.12
C SER A 145 5.24 -3.25 4.41
N LEU A 146 5.25 -1.92 4.53
CA LEU A 146 4.27 -1.07 3.85
C LEU A 146 4.35 -1.23 2.33
N SER A 147 5.56 -1.18 1.77
CA SER A 147 5.79 -1.33 0.33
C SER A 147 5.37 -2.70 -0.18
N ARG A 148 5.70 -3.77 0.55
CA ARG A 148 5.33 -5.15 0.17
C ARG A 148 3.81 -5.38 0.23
N ILE A 149 3.13 -4.81 1.23
CA ILE A 149 1.68 -4.88 1.33
C ILE A 149 1.01 -4.09 0.19
N ARG A 150 1.50 -2.90 -0.14
CA ARG A 150 1.02 -2.11 -1.29
C ARG A 150 1.19 -2.89 -2.60
N GLU A 151 2.35 -3.54 -2.79
CA GLU A 151 2.59 -4.40 -3.95
C GLU A 151 1.61 -5.58 -4.00
N TYR A 152 1.41 -6.27 -2.87
CA TYR A 152 0.44 -7.35 -2.79
C TYR A 152 -0.95 -6.86 -3.20
N ILE A 153 -1.44 -5.77 -2.62
CA ILE A 153 -2.73 -5.17 -2.96
C ILE A 153 -2.85 -4.89 -4.47
N ALA A 154 -1.84 -4.24 -5.06
CA ALA A 154 -1.85 -3.89 -6.49
C ALA A 154 -1.80 -5.10 -7.42
N THR A 155 -1.13 -6.18 -7.00
CA THR A 155 -0.93 -7.40 -7.80
C THR A 155 -1.90 -8.51 -7.48
N ASN A 156 -2.75 -8.33 -6.47
CA ASN A 156 -3.67 -9.36 -6.00
C ASN A 156 -4.63 -9.88 -7.10
N PRO A 157 -5.17 -9.05 -8.02
CA PRO A 157 -5.92 -9.55 -9.17
C PRO A 157 -5.16 -10.57 -10.02
N LEU A 158 -3.86 -10.36 -10.26
CA LEU A 158 -3.01 -11.28 -11.03
C LEU A 158 -2.76 -12.59 -10.27
N ARG A 159 -2.87 -12.54 -8.94
CA ARG A 159 -2.65 -13.64 -8.01
C ARG A 159 -3.95 -14.34 -7.59
N TRP A 160 -5.08 -14.03 -8.21
CA TRP A 160 -6.39 -14.54 -7.80
C TRP A 160 -6.44 -16.08 -7.69
N ASP A 161 -5.75 -16.80 -8.58
CA ASP A 161 -5.69 -18.27 -8.55
C ASP A 161 -4.85 -18.82 -7.38
N LEU A 162 -4.06 -17.99 -6.71
CA LEU A 162 -3.24 -18.34 -5.54
C LEU A 162 -3.80 -17.75 -4.24
N ASP A 163 -4.76 -16.84 -4.35
CA ASP A 163 -5.29 -16.07 -3.23
C ASP A 163 -6.04 -16.95 -2.22
N ARG A 164 -5.69 -16.87 -0.93
CA ARG A 164 -6.30 -17.69 0.13
C ARG A 164 -7.80 -17.50 0.31
N GLU A 165 -8.34 -16.34 -0.08
CA GLU A 165 -9.75 -16.00 0.04
C GLU A 165 -10.54 -16.48 -1.18
N ASN A 166 -9.88 -16.87 -2.27
CA ASN A 166 -10.49 -17.57 -3.40
C ASN A 166 -10.74 -19.04 -3.02
N LEU A 167 -12.01 -19.46 -3.01
CA LEU A 167 -12.40 -20.85 -2.74
C LEU A 167 -11.90 -21.85 -3.78
N GLN A 168 -11.50 -21.37 -4.97
CA GLN A 168 -10.99 -22.19 -6.07
C GLN A 168 -9.46 -22.10 -6.22
N ALA A 169 -8.76 -21.51 -5.24
CA ALA A 169 -7.32 -21.32 -5.31
C ALA A 169 -6.56 -22.64 -5.53
N ARG A 170 -5.55 -22.60 -6.38
CA ARG A 170 -4.74 -23.74 -6.84
C ARG A 170 -3.29 -23.66 -6.34
N GLY A 171 -3.08 -23.14 -5.14
CA GLY A 171 -1.75 -23.00 -4.56
C GLY A 171 -1.75 -22.19 -3.28
N LYS A 172 -0.55 -21.74 -2.89
CA LYS A 172 -0.35 -20.79 -1.80
C LYS A 172 0.39 -19.58 -2.34
N ASP A 173 -0.09 -18.40 -1.99
CA ASP A 173 0.60 -17.15 -2.29
C ASP A 173 1.86 -17.00 -1.40
N ASP A 174 2.96 -16.53 -1.98
CA ASP A 174 4.20 -16.27 -1.24
C ASP A 174 4.02 -15.13 -0.22
N PHE A 175 3.12 -14.19 -0.50
CA PHE A 175 2.72 -13.15 0.43
C PHE A 175 2.08 -13.71 1.69
N ASP A 176 1.24 -14.75 1.58
CA ASP A 176 0.63 -15.38 2.76
C ASP A 176 1.67 -16.03 3.66
N GLY A 177 2.65 -16.71 3.05
CA GLY A 177 3.79 -17.27 3.77
C GLY A 177 4.59 -16.18 4.49
N TRP A 178 4.87 -15.07 3.82
CA TRP A 178 5.52 -13.91 4.44
C TRP A 178 4.69 -13.31 5.58
N LEU A 179 3.39 -13.14 5.40
CA LEU A 179 2.49 -12.57 6.40
C LEU A 179 2.39 -13.46 7.66
N ASP A 180 2.46 -14.78 7.48
CA ASP A 180 2.45 -15.75 8.58
C ASP A 180 3.76 -15.72 9.42
N THR A 181 4.88 -15.23 8.87
CA THR A 181 6.14 -15.07 9.64
C THR A 181 5.97 -14.12 10.83
N PHE A 182 5.05 -13.15 10.74
CA PHE A 182 4.76 -12.22 11.83
C PHE A 182 3.85 -12.81 12.90
N LYS A 183 3.16 -13.93 12.61
CA LYS A 183 2.33 -14.66 13.58
C LYS A 183 3.16 -15.66 14.40
N ALA A 184 4.30 -16.10 13.87
CA ALA A 184 5.07 -17.23 14.42
C ALA A 184 6.22 -16.85 15.38
N ARG A 185 6.57 -15.58 15.58
CA ARG A 185 7.61 -15.19 16.55
C ARG A 185 7.12 -15.31 18.00
N PRO A 186 7.68 -16.21 18.83
CA PRO A 186 7.47 -16.16 20.27
C PRO A 186 8.24 -14.95 20.82
N GLN A 187 7.59 -14.16 21.67
CA GLN A 187 8.29 -13.10 22.40
C GLN A 187 9.16 -13.75 23.48
N SER A 188 10.48 -13.73 23.29
CA SER A 188 11.43 -13.98 24.37
C SER A 188 12.52 -12.91 24.36
N SER A 189 12.31 -11.84 25.14
CA SER A 189 13.21 -11.48 26.25
C SER A 189 12.89 -10.07 26.78
N PRO A 190 12.91 -9.84 28.11
CA PRO A 190 12.50 -8.59 28.73
C PRO A 190 13.66 -7.59 28.74
N CYS A 191 13.55 -6.51 27.96
CA CYS A 191 14.43 -5.35 28.14
C CYS A 191 13.97 -4.57 29.38
N ARG A 192 14.74 -4.72 30.47
CA ARG A 192 14.68 -3.88 31.66
C ARG A 192 15.15 -2.46 31.31
N GLY A 193 14.53 -1.47 31.94
CA GLY A 193 15.09 -0.14 32.14
C GLY A 193 14.71 0.88 31.08
N ALA A 194 13.66 1.66 31.37
CA ALA A 194 13.54 3.00 30.82
C ALA A 194 14.66 3.89 31.37
N PRO A 195 15.16 4.83 30.56
CA PRO A 195 15.20 6.20 31.03
C PRO A 195 14.44 7.14 30.09
N SER A 196 13.86 8.14 30.74
CA SER A 196 13.11 9.24 30.18
C SER A 196 14.00 10.30 29.52
N ARG A 197 13.34 11.13 28.71
CA ARG A 197 13.65 12.51 28.27
C ARG A 197 14.18 12.68 26.84
N GLY A 198 13.36 13.38 26.06
CA GLY A 198 13.78 14.46 25.15
C GLY A 198 14.59 14.05 23.92
N GLY A 199 13.91 13.63 22.86
CA GLY A 199 14.43 13.67 21.49
C GLY A 199 13.61 14.67 20.64
N PRO A 200 14.23 15.42 19.71
CA PRO A 200 13.55 16.48 18.99
C PRO A 200 12.40 15.93 18.15
N MET A 201 11.26 16.62 18.22
CA MET A 201 10.10 16.40 17.36
C MET A 201 10.52 16.37 15.89
N CYS A 202 10.09 15.33 15.16
CA CYS A 202 10.14 15.37 13.70
C CYS A 202 9.38 16.61 13.19
N PRO A 203 9.95 17.37 12.24
CA PRO A 203 9.26 18.54 11.70
C PRO A 203 8.00 18.12 10.90
N PRO A 204 7.01 19.03 10.81
CA PRO A 204 5.69 18.77 10.23
C PRO A 204 5.74 18.38 8.73
N SER A 205 4.67 17.76 8.25
CA SER A 205 4.58 17.09 6.94
C SER A 205 4.72 17.98 5.70
N ASP A 206 4.62 19.30 5.80
CA ASP A 206 4.77 20.22 4.67
C ASP A 206 6.22 20.33 4.18
N ASP A 207 7.15 20.33 5.14
CA ASP A 207 8.58 20.43 4.92
C ASP A 207 9.15 19.27 4.09
N ARG A 208 8.53 18.08 4.19
CA ARG A 208 8.95 16.88 3.43
C ARG A 208 8.45 16.92 1.99
N ARG A 209 7.24 17.44 1.76
CA ARG A 209 6.66 17.57 0.41
C ARG A 209 7.37 18.64 -0.39
N GLN A 210 7.61 19.81 0.22
CA GLN A 210 8.37 20.89 -0.40
C GLN A 210 9.82 20.49 -0.72
N LEU A 211 10.45 19.69 0.15
CA LEU A 211 11.79 19.14 -0.10
C LEU A 211 11.79 18.12 -1.24
N GLY A 212 10.74 17.30 -1.35
CA GLY A 212 10.54 16.35 -2.46
C GLY A 212 10.38 17.06 -3.80
N ASP A 213 9.49 18.05 -3.87
CA ASP A 213 9.22 18.84 -5.09
C ASP A 213 10.48 19.62 -5.54
N ALA A 214 11.19 20.22 -4.59
CA ALA A 214 12.47 20.90 -4.85
C ALA A 214 13.55 19.91 -5.32
N GLY A 215 13.56 18.70 -4.75
CA GLY A 215 14.44 17.62 -5.16
C GLY A 215 14.18 17.19 -6.61
N GLU A 216 12.94 16.90 -6.96
CA GLU A 216 12.58 16.47 -8.31
C GLU A 216 12.94 17.54 -9.36
N ALA A 217 12.75 18.83 -9.05
CA ALA A 217 13.17 19.93 -9.90
C ALA A 217 14.70 19.99 -10.10
N LEU A 218 15.48 19.80 -9.03
CA LEU A 218 16.94 19.75 -9.09
C LEU A 218 17.45 18.52 -9.85
N ALA A 219 16.83 17.35 -9.65
CA ALA A 219 17.12 16.12 -10.40
C ALA A 219 16.90 16.34 -11.90
N ALA A 220 15.73 16.85 -12.28
CA ALA A 220 15.41 17.13 -13.68
C ALA A 220 16.40 18.13 -14.31
N ALA A 221 16.82 19.16 -13.57
CA ALA A 221 17.82 20.13 -14.05
C ALA A 221 19.21 19.50 -14.23
N ALA A 222 19.65 18.67 -13.29
CA ALA A 222 20.94 17.97 -13.36
C ALA A 222 20.97 16.95 -14.51
N LEU A 223 19.92 16.15 -14.66
CA LEU A 223 19.77 15.19 -15.76
C LEU A 223 19.82 15.89 -17.13
N LYS A 224 19.14 17.04 -17.28
CA LYS A 224 19.21 17.83 -18.52
C LYS A 224 20.63 18.28 -18.86
N LYS A 225 21.42 18.71 -17.86
CA LYS A 225 22.84 19.07 -18.05
C LYS A 225 23.69 17.88 -18.48
N GLN A 226 23.30 16.66 -18.08
CA GLN A 226 23.93 15.41 -18.48
C GLN A 226 23.35 14.81 -19.78
N GLY A 227 22.57 15.58 -20.56
CA GLY A 227 22.09 15.16 -21.88
C GLY A 227 20.78 14.36 -21.87
N TYR A 228 20.08 14.26 -20.75
CA TYR A 228 18.76 13.62 -20.69
C TYR A 228 17.67 14.57 -21.19
N LYS A 229 16.78 14.05 -22.04
CA LYS A 229 15.54 14.73 -22.43
C LYS A 229 14.39 14.23 -21.55
N ILE A 230 13.98 15.03 -20.58
CA ILE A 230 12.83 14.72 -19.73
C ILE A 230 11.55 14.65 -20.59
N LEU A 231 10.81 13.56 -20.48
CA LEU A 231 9.57 13.30 -21.22
C LEU A 231 8.34 13.50 -20.34
N GLU A 232 8.37 12.95 -19.12
CA GLU A 232 7.27 13.01 -18.14
C GLU A 232 7.84 13.23 -16.74
N ARG A 233 7.04 13.84 -15.87
CA ARG A 233 7.35 14.10 -14.46
C ARG A 233 6.16 13.69 -13.62
N ASN A 234 6.39 13.09 -12.45
CA ASN A 234 5.35 12.60 -11.54
C ASN A 234 4.28 11.78 -12.26
N TYR A 235 4.72 10.79 -13.04
CA TYR A 235 3.82 10.00 -13.86
C TYR A 235 3.03 9.02 -13.00
N VAL A 236 1.75 9.31 -12.78
CA VAL A 236 0.86 8.50 -11.95
C VAL A 236 0.24 7.36 -12.75
N THR A 237 0.25 6.17 -12.16
CA THR A 237 -0.40 4.95 -12.66
C THR A 237 -1.26 4.31 -11.57
N PRO A 238 -2.16 3.37 -11.92
CA PRO A 238 -2.85 2.55 -10.93
C PRO A 238 -1.91 1.72 -10.04
N LEU A 239 -0.67 1.48 -10.49
CA LEU A 239 0.34 0.68 -9.78
C LEU A 239 1.27 1.54 -8.89
N GLY A 240 1.16 2.87 -8.96
CA GLY A 240 2.05 3.82 -8.28
C GLY A 240 2.54 4.95 -9.19
N GLU A 241 3.46 5.76 -8.68
CA GLU A 241 4.06 6.88 -9.40
C GLU A 241 5.49 6.59 -9.85
N ILE A 242 5.89 7.22 -10.96
CA ILE A 242 7.28 7.28 -11.43
C ILE A 242 7.70 8.74 -11.38
N ASP A 243 8.77 9.04 -10.64
CA ASP A 243 9.22 10.43 -10.42
C ASP A 243 9.56 11.12 -11.75
N LEU A 244 10.44 10.51 -12.55
CA LEU A 244 10.88 11.06 -13.83
C LEU A 244 10.99 9.97 -14.91
N ILE A 245 10.56 10.30 -16.13
CA ILE A 245 10.81 9.49 -17.33
C ILE A 245 11.55 10.36 -18.34
N ALA A 246 12.64 9.84 -18.87
CA ALA A 246 13.50 10.60 -19.78
C ALA A 246 14.00 9.75 -20.95
N ARG A 247 14.46 10.41 -22.01
CA ARG A 247 15.27 9.80 -23.06
C ARG A 247 16.74 10.15 -22.84
N HIS A 248 17.62 9.16 -22.86
CA HIS A 248 19.07 9.36 -22.84
C HIS A 248 19.72 8.47 -23.90
N GLY A 249 20.25 9.10 -24.96
CA GLY A 249 20.67 8.37 -26.16
C GLY A 249 19.51 7.56 -26.75
N ARG A 250 19.71 6.24 -26.89
CA ARG A 250 18.68 5.31 -27.40
C ARG A 250 17.73 4.82 -26.30
N ALA A 251 18.11 4.93 -25.04
CA ALA A 251 17.37 4.38 -23.92
C ALA A 251 16.20 5.27 -23.48
N LEU A 252 15.07 4.64 -23.18
CA LEU A 252 14.01 5.19 -22.35
C LEU A 252 14.34 4.88 -20.89
N VAL A 253 14.53 5.93 -20.10
CA VAL A 253 15.04 5.83 -18.73
C VAL A 253 13.93 6.16 -17.74
N PHE A 254 13.71 5.25 -16.80
CA PHE A 254 12.83 5.43 -15.66
C PHE A 254 13.68 5.75 -14.43
N ILE A 255 13.37 6.87 -13.77
CA ILE A 255 14.29 7.49 -12.82
C ILE A 255 13.57 7.71 -11.49
N GLU A 256 14.18 7.20 -10.42
CA GLU A 256 13.75 7.42 -9.03
C GLU A 256 14.58 8.55 -8.40
N VAL A 257 13.95 9.51 -7.73
CA VAL A 257 14.61 10.63 -7.03
C VAL A 257 14.59 10.40 -5.52
N LYS A 258 15.74 10.61 -4.87
CA LYS A 258 15.91 10.44 -3.42
C LYS A 258 16.54 11.67 -2.79
N THR A 259 15.75 12.41 -2.02
CA THR A 259 16.22 13.60 -1.27
C THR A 259 16.64 13.23 0.17
N ARG A 260 17.82 13.68 0.59
CA ARG A 260 18.38 13.50 1.94
C ARG A 260 18.75 14.86 2.57
N ARG A 261 18.58 15.00 3.89
CA ARG A 261 18.88 16.24 4.66
C ARG A 261 20.23 16.24 5.40
N SER A 262 20.97 15.12 5.45
CA SER A 262 22.35 15.10 6.00
C SER A 262 23.13 13.85 5.57
N LEU A 263 24.46 13.98 5.51
CA LEU A 263 25.42 12.88 5.29
C LEU A 263 25.59 11.94 6.51
N ARG A 264 24.97 12.24 7.66
CA ARG A 264 25.23 11.53 8.93
C ARG A 264 24.27 10.38 9.27
N PHE A 265 23.32 10.05 8.40
CA PHE A 265 22.47 8.88 8.57
C PHE A 265 22.23 8.16 7.24
N GLY A 266 22.90 7.01 7.07
CA GLY A 266 22.47 5.94 6.15
C GLY A 266 23.51 5.54 5.09
N GLU A 267 24.34 4.54 5.40
CA GLU A 267 25.03 3.64 4.46
C GLU A 267 24.83 2.20 4.97
N PRO A 268 24.80 1.10 4.16
CA PRO A 268 25.19 0.93 2.75
C PRO A 268 24.03 0.34 1.89
N GLN A 269 22.85 0.96 1.92
CA GLN A 269 21.60 0.42 1.35
C GLN A 269 21.12 1.21 0.12
N ASP A 270 22.06 1.92 -0.52
CA ASP A 270 21.87 2.78 -1.69
C ASP A 270 21.62 2.02 -3.01
N ALA A 271 21.55 0.68 -2.97
CA ALA A 271 20.91 -0.10 -4.01
C ALA A 271 19.39 -0.06 -3.78
N VAL A 272 18.64 0.41 -4.77
CA VAL A 272 17.20 0.18 -4.89
C VAL A 272 16.93 -1.28 -4.49
N THR A 273 16.20 -1.52 -3.40
CA THR A 273 15.99 -2.88 -2.91
C THR A 273 15.32 -3.73 -3.99
N PRO A 274 15.53 -5.06 -4.06
CA PRO A 274 14.92 -5.89 -5.10
C PRO A 274 13.40 -5.68 -5.26
N ALA A 275 12.69 -5.42 -4.15
CA ALA A 275 11.26 -5.07 -4.18
C ALA A 275 10.99 -3.73 -4.89
N LYS A 276 11.81 -2.69 -4.65
CA LYS A 276 11.69 -1.42 -5.37
C LYS A 276 12.08 -1.57 -6.83
N GLN A 277 13.06 -2.41 -7.16
CA GLN A 277 13.46 -2.70 -8.54
C GLN A 277 12.28 -3.33 -9.30
N ALA A 278 11.71 -4.40 -8.74
CA ALA A 278 10.56 -5.09 -9.32
C ALA A 278 9.34 -4.16 -9.48
N ARG A 279 9.12 -3.25 -8.52
CA ARG A 279 8.04 -2.26 -8.60
C ARG A 279 8.25 -1.27 -9.76
N ILE A 280 9.45 -0.70 -9.88
CA ILE A 280 9.74 0.28 -10.94
C ILE A 280 9.72 -0.40 -12.32
N GLN A 281 10.15 -1.65 -12.43
CA GLN A 281 10.01 -2.44 -13.65
C GLN A 281 8.54 -2.60 -14.07
N LYS A 282 7.64 -2.96 -13.14
CA LYS A 282 6.19 -3.06 -13.43
C LYS A 282 5.56 -1.73 -13.83
N LEU A 283 6.00 -0.62 -13.22
CA LEU A 283 5.56 0.72 -13.58
C LEU A 283 6.03 1.09 -15.00
N ALA A 284 7.26 0.73 -15.35
CA ALA A 284 7.81 0.89 -16.69
C ALA A 284 7.04 0.07 -17.73
N ASP A 285 6.75 -1.20 -17.44
CA ASP A 285 5.95 -2.06 -18.32
C ASP A 285 4.57 -1.46 -18.59
N TYR A 286 3.89 -0.98 -17.54
CA TYR A 286 2.61 -0.30 -17.68
C TYR A 286 2.72 0.95 -18.57
N TYR A 287 3.76 1.76 -18.39
CA TYR A 287 4.01 2.94 -19.21
C TYR A 287 4.18 2.58 -20.70
N LEU A 288 5.04 1.59 -20.98
CA LEU A 288 5.35 1.14 -22.33
C LEU A 288 4.11 0.63 -23.05
N GLN A 289 3.32 -0.21 -22.38
CA GLN A 289 2.06 -0.74 -22.93
C GLN A 289 1.06 0.38 -23.24
N ARG A 290 0.86 1.31 -22.29
CA ARG A 290 -0.13 2.39 -22.44
C ARG A 290 0.25 3.38 -23.53
N LYS A 291 1.55 3.70 -23.66
CA LYS A 291 2.06 4.62 -24.68
C LYS A 291 2.32 3.92 -26.03
N ARG A 292 2.09 2.60 -26.12
CA ARG A 292 2.34 1.77 -27.30
C ARG A 292 3.77 1.97 -27.84
N VAL A 293 4.72 2.06 -26.92
CA VAL A 293 6.13 2.20 -27.29
C VAL A 293 6.59 0.87 -27.87
N GLY A 294 7.18 0.90 -29.06
CA GLY A 294 7.78 -0.27 -29.67
C GLY A 294 9.06 -0.72 -28.95
N GLU A 295 9.84 -1.56 -29.61
CA GLU A 295 11.11 -2.04 -29.06
C GLU A 295 12.06 -0.87 -28.77
N VAL A 296 12.41 -0.71 -27.49
CA VAL A 296 13.28 0.36 -27.00
C VAL A 296 14.15 -0.19 -25.88
N GLU A 297 15.38 0.29 -25.82
CA GLU A 297 16.26 0.00 -24.68
C GLU A 297 15.67 0.67 -23.43
N VAL A 298 15.44 -0.11 -22.38
CA VAL A 298 14.91 0.38 -21.10
C VAL A 298 16.04 0.42 -20.10
N ARG A 299 16.13 1.50 -19.33
CA ARG A 299 17.13 1.68 -18.28
C ARG A 299 16.52 2.24 -17.01
N PHE A 300 17.05 1.83 -15.87
CA PHE A 300 16.65 2.34 -14.56
C PHE A 300 17.80 3.12 -13.92
N ASP A 301 17.58 4.41 -13.66
CA ASP A 301 18.57 5.28 -13.01
C ASP A 301 18.04 5.76 -11.66
N VAL A 302 18.93 6.15 -10.76
CA VAL A 302 18.59 6.78 -9.47
C VAL A 302 19.28 8.11 -9.36
N VAL A 303 18.56 9.13 -8.88
CA VAL A 303 19.13 10.44 -8.59
C VAL A 303 19.08 10.71 -7.09
N GLY A 304 20.25 10.73 -6.46
CA GLY A 304 20.44 11.14 -5.07
C GLY A 304 20.63 12.64 -4.96
N ILE A 305 19.91 13.28 -4.04
CA ILE A 305 20.05 14.71 -3.74
C ILE A 305 20.35 14.87 -2.26
N THR A 306 21.46 15.52 -1.94
CA THR A 306 21.81 15.85 -0.56
C THR A 306 21.72 17.34 -0.35
N PHE A 307 20.93 17.76 0.63
CA PHE A 307 20.85 19.15 1.09
C PHE A 307 21.74 19.30 2.34
N SER A 308 22.73 20.19 2.27
CA SER A 308 23.55 20.64 3.41
C SER A 308 23.45 22.16 3.53
N ASP A 309 23.58 22.73 4.72
CA ASP A 309 23.47 24.16 5.05
C ASP A 309 24.03 25.10 3.93
N ASN A 310 23.18 25.48 2.96
CA ASN A 310 23.43 26.28 1.73
C ASN A 310 24.01 25.63 0.46
N ARG A 311 24.16 24.31 0.36
CA ARG A 311 24.55 23.62 -0.89
C ARG A 311 23.71 22.37 -1.13
N SER A 312 23.33 22.12 -2.38
CA SER A 312 22.78 20.84 -2.84
C SER A 312 23.80 20.12 -3.70
N SER A 313 24.02 18.84 -3.45
CA SER A 313 24.75 17.95 -4.36
C SER A 313 23.77 16.99 -5.01
N VAL A 314 23.99 16.72 -6.30
CA VAL A 314 23.20 15.77 -7.08
C VAL A 314 24.14 14.69 -7.59
N GLU A 315 23.79 13.45 -7.31
CA GLU A 315 24.46 12.25 -7.79
C GLU A 315 23.51 11.48 -8.69
N ILE A 316 23.99 11.07 -9.87
CA ILE A 316 23.22 10.29 -10.84
C ILE A 316 23.88 8.92 -10.95
N ILE A 317 23.14 7.87 -10.59
CA ILE A 317 23.55 6.49 -10.69
C ILE A 317 22.83 5.89 -11.90
N GLN A 318 23.57 5.68 -13.00
CA GLN A 318 23.04 5.02 -14.19
C GLN A 318 23.06 3.50 -14.04
N ASN A 319 22.09 2.81 -14.67
CA ASN A 319 21.96 1.35 -14.56
C ASN A 319 21.95 0.89 -13.10
N ALA A 320 21.13 1.55 -12.29
CA ALA A 320 21.05 1.26 -10.87
C ALA A 320 20.61 -0.20 -10.60
N PHE A 321 19.89 -0.81 -11.55
CA PHE A 321 19.49 -2.21 -11.54
C PHE A 321 18.89 -2.65 -12.88
#